data_AF-A0A514XIT6-F1
#
_entry.id   AF-A0A514XIT6-F1
#
_cell.length_a   1.000
_cell.length_b   1.000
_cell.length_c   1.000
_cell.angle_alpha   90.00
_cell.angle_beta   90.00
_cell.angle_gamma   90.00
#
_symmetry.space_group_name_H-M   'P 1'
#
loop_
_entity.id
_entity.type
_entity.pdbx_description
1 polymer ?
#
loop_
_entity_poly.entity_id
_entity_poly.type
_entity_poly.pdbx_seq_one_letter_code
_entity_poly.pdbx_strand_id
1 'polypeptide(L)'
;MKTMILSLALLISTNAFAAADFSKKLELCALQTSDDPEAYEKAFSETFIYVNKATSLTDEQVRMINAHLIQVEYTTEPLTFAEIKALFTTGEQQYNDLYFVTMKSKTTGAIFFEAKSYPGDNPYGVVFTATGDLAAYNQDDNITLVEGQATYACPWK
;
A
#
# COMPACT_ATOMS: atom_id res chain seq x y z
N MET A 1 -63.20 0.92 1.62
CA MET A 1 -62.14 0.16 0.91
C MET A 1 -60.83 0.42 1.62
N LYS A 2 -60.19 -0.64 2.11
CA LYS A 2 -58.85 -0.66 2.73
C LYS A 2 -57.77 -0.59 1.65
N THR A 3 -56.53 -0.28 2.06
CA THR A 3 -55.25 -0.24 1.31
C THR A 3 -55.02 1.07 0.54
N MET A 4 -53.84 1.69 0.55
CA MET A 4 -52.48 1.13 0.66
C MET A 4 -51.56 1.92 1.61
N ILE A 5 -50.72 1.17 2.32
CA ILE A 5 -49.53 1.65 3.02
C ILE A 5 -48.46 1.87 1.94
N LEU A 6 -47.97 3.10 1.81
CA LEU A 6 -46.84 3.43 0.96
C LEU A 6 -45.55 3.10 1.74
N SER A 7 -45.03 1.89 1.53
CA SER A 7 -43.71 1.51 2.03
C SER A 7 -42.63 2.16 1.17
N LEU A 8 -42.19 3.36 1.55
CA LEU A 8 -40.97 3.95 1.02
C LEU A 8 -39.78 3.28 1.73
N ALA A 9 -39.36 2.12 1.23
CA ALA A 9 -38.09 1.52 1.62
C ALA A 9 -36.97 2.38 1.03
N LEU A 10 -36.36 3.20 1.88
CA LEU A 10 -35.20 4.01 1.56
C LEU A 10 -34.00 3.07 1.32
N LEU A 11 -33.74 2.76 0.05
CA LEU A 11 -32.48 2.15 -0.41
C LEU A 11 -31.36 3.21 -0.31
N ILE A 12 -30.82 3.40 0.89
CA ILE A 12 -29.58 4.16 1.09
C ILE A 12 -28.68 3.34 2.02
N SER A 13 -27.91 2.40 1.48
CA SER A 13 -26.92 1.68 2.30
C SER A 13 -25.63 1.28 1.58
N THR A 14 -25.45 1.57 0.29
CA THR A 14 -24.25 1.11 -0.43
C THR A 14 -23.07 2.08 -0.40
N ASN A 15 -23.27 3.36 -0.05
CA ASN A 15 -22.21 4.37 -0.18
C ASN A 15 -21.40 4.63 1.11
N ALA A 16 -21.88 4.17 2.27
CA ALA A 16 -21.20 4.39 3.55
C ALA A 16 -19.89 3.57 3.67
N PHE A 17 -19.86 2.38 3.06
CA PHE A 17 -18.69 1.51 3.11
C PHE A 17 -17.52 2.03 2.24
N ALA A 18 -17.81 2.54 1.04
CA ALA A 18 -16.79 3.11 0.16
C ALA A 18 -16.17 4.40 0.73
N ALA A 19 -16.98 5.28 1.33
CA ALA A 19 -16.49 6.49 1.96
C ALA A 19 -15.62 6.20 3.21
N ALA A 20 -15.98 5.18 3.99
CA ALA A 20 -15.21 4.77 5.16
C ALA A 20 -13.86 4.13 4.79
N ASP A 21 -13.79 3.42 3.66
CA ASP A 21 -12.55 2.83 3.18
C ASP A 21 -11.57 3.88 2.64
N PHE A 22 -12.06 4.80 1.81
CA PHE A 22 -11.25 5.92 1.32
C PHE A 22 -10.75 6.82 2.46
N SER A 23 -11.57 7.04 3.49
CA SER A 23 -11.17 7.79 4.68
C SER A 23 -9.98 7.17 5.41
N LYS A 24 -9.82 5.84 5.38
CA LYS A 24 -8.64 5.16 5.97
C LYS A 24 -7.42 5.31 5.07
N LYS A 25 -7.59 5.26 3.75
CA LYS A 25 -6.49 5.46 2.79
C LYS A 25 -5.89 6.85 2.87
N LEU A 26 -6.67 7.87 3.24
CA LEU A 26 -6.14 9.22 3.51
C LEU A 26 -5.04 9.25 4.57
N GLU A 27 -5.00 8.28 5.49
CA GLU A 27 -3.92 8.20 6.48
C GLU A 27 -2.57 7.87 5.84
N LEU A 28 -2.55 7.22 4.68
CA LEU A 28 -1.33 6.94 3.91
C LEU A 28 -0.63 8.24 3.46
N CYS A 29 -1.33 9.37 3.44
CA CYS A 29 -0.70 10.67 3.18
C CYS A 29 0.33 11.08 4.23
N ALA A 30 0.34 10.44 5.40
CA ALA A 30 1.40 10.64 6.39
C ALA A 30 2.77 10.08 5.94
N LEU A 31 2.81 9.27 4.87
CA LEU A 31 4.05 8.85 4.21
C LEU A 31 4.68 10.00 3.39
N GLN A 32 3.94 11.05 3.06
CA GLN A 32 4.48 12.23 2.37
C GLN A 32 5.20 13.11 3.39
N THR A 33 6.50 12.86 3.58
CA THR A 33 7.33 13.43 4.66
C THR A 33 7.71 14.91 4.45
N SER A 34 7.35 15.53 3.33
CA SER A 34 7.82 16.87 2.95
C SER A 34 7.43 17.98 3.93
N ASP A 35 6.31 17.82 4.66
CA ASP A 35 5.69 18.90 5.43
C ASP A 35 5.73 18.68 6.95
N ASP A 36 5.75 17.42 7.42
CA ASP A 36 5.96 17.04 8.82
C ASP A 36 6.78 15.74 8.88
N PRO A 37 8.08 15.80 9.24
CA PRO A 37 8.95 14.63 9.27
C PRO A 37 8.54 13.57 10.30
N GLU A 38 7.69 13.93 11.27
CA GLU A 38 7.15 13.00 12.27
C GLU A 38 5.75 12.48 11.92
N ALA A 39 5.14 12.94 10.81
CA ALA A 39 3.77 12.58 10.45
C ALA A 39 3.61 11.06 10.36
N TYR A 40 4.57 10.39 9.70
CA TYR A 40 4.58 8.94 9.57
C TYR A 40 4.61 8.24 10.94
N GLU A 41 5.54 8.63 11.81
CA GLU A 41 5.69 8.04 13.14
C GLU A 41 4.46 8.28 14.02
N LYS A 42 3.77 9.41 13.86
CA LYS A 42 2.51 9.70 14.56
C LYS A 42 1.36 8.85 14.03
N ALA A 43 1.31 8.62 12.72
CA ALA A 43 0.22 7.91 12.07
C ALA A 43 0.32 6.39 12.20
N PHE A 44 1.52 5.82 12.12
CA PHE A 44 1.71 4.37 11.96
C PHE A 44 2.65 3.74 12.99
N SER A 45 2.40 2.46 13.27
CA SER A 45 3.39 1.52 13.79
C SER A 45 3.73 0.51 12.71
N GLU A 46 4.99 0.09 12.63
CA GLU A 46 5.48 -0.70 11.50
C GLU A 46 6.20 -1.99 11.91
N THR A 47 6.25 -2.94 10.98
CA THR A 47 7.08 -4.13 11.05
C THR A 47 7.69 -4.40 9.69
N PHE A 48 9.00 -4.62 9.67
CA PHE A 48 9.77 -4.82 8.44
C PHE A 48 10.14 -6.27 8.23
N ILE A 49 10.01 -6.72 7.00
CA ILE A 49 10.67 -7.91 6.49
C ILE A 49 11.71 -7.47 5.46
N TYR A 50 12.98 -7.74 5.76
CA TYR A 50 14.08 -7.58 4.81
C TYR A 50 14.03 -8.75 3.84
N VAL A 51 13.59 -8.51 2.60
CA VAL A 51 13.26 -9.60 1.65
C VAL A 51 14.49 -10.46 1.34
N ASN A 52 15.67 -9.83 1.23
CA ASN A 52 16.94 -10.53 1.02
C ASN A 52 17.38 -11.41 2.21
N LYS A 53 16.88 -11.15 3.42
CA LYS A 53 17.19 -11.93 4.64
C LYS A 53 16.07 -12.89 5.04
N ALA A 54 14.88 -12.76 4.46
CA ALA A 54 13.75 -13.63 4.75
C ALA A 54 14.04 -15.09 4.37
N THR A 55 13.55 -16.03 5.18
CA THR A 55 13.63 -17.47 4.90
C THR A 55 12.48 -17.91 3.98
N SER A 56 11.32 -17.31 4.14
CA SER A 56 10.12 -17.55 3.34
C SER A 56 9.23 -16.31 3.35
N LEU A 57 8.34 -16.23 2.37
CA LEU A 57 7.24 -15.28 2.27
C LEU A 57 5.98 -16.05 1.87
N THR A 58 4.81 -15.51 2.20
CA THR A 58 3.55 -16.04 1.68
C THR A 58 3.39 -15.70 0.20
N ASP A 59 2.58 -16.47 -0.52
CA ASP A 59 2.30 -16.20 -1.94
C ASP A 59 1.74 -14.78 -2.16
N GLU A 60 0.94 -14.30 -1.23
CA GLU A 60 0.38 -12.95 -1.29
C GLU A 60 1.44 -11.87 -1.09
N GLN A 61 2.40 -12.07 -0.17
CA GLN A 61 3.54 -11.17 -0.02
C GLN A 61 4.42 -11.16 -1.27
N VAL A 62 4.65 -12.33 -1.88
CA VAL A 62 5.39 -12.45 -3.15
C VAL A 62 4.65 -11.74 -4.28
N ARG A 63 3.32 -11.86 -4.36
CA ARG A 63 2.50 -11.14 -5.34
C ARG A 63 2.64 -9.62 -5.20
N MET A 64 2.53 -9.11 -3.97
CA MET A 64 2.66 -7.68 -3.68
C MET A 64 4.06 -7.14 -4.01
N ILE A 65 5.10 -7.91 -3.68
CA ILE A 65 6.48 -7.56 -4.04
C ILE A 65 6.64 -7.54 -5.56
N ASN A 66 6.14 -8.53 -6.28
CA ASN A 66 6.20 -8.53 -7.74
C ASN A 66 5.49 -7.33 -8.36
N ALA A 67 4.33 -6.93 -7.83
CA ALA A 67 3.64 -5.74 -8.29
C ALA A 67 4.51 -4.48 -8.13
N HIS A 68 5.27 -4.36 -7.03
CA HIS A 68 6.29 -3.32 -6.87
C HIS A 68 7.41 -3.45 -7.90
N LEU A 69 8.07 -4.61 -7.99
CA LEU A 69 9.20 -4.82 -8.89
C LEU A 69 8.87 -4.54 -10.36
N ILE A 70 7.66 -4.87 -10.80
CA ILE A 70 7.16 -4.56 -12.14
C ILE A 70 6.89 -3.06 -12.28
N GLN A 71 6.27 -2.44 -11.28
CA GLN A 71 5.96 -1.01 -11.32
C GLN A 71 7.21 -0.12 -11.40
N VAL A 72 8.30 -0.51 -10.76
CA VAL A 72 9.60 0.19 -10.84
C VAL A 72 10.58 -0.41 -11.86
N GLU A 73 10.08 -1.28 -12.75
CA GLU A 73 10.82 -1.82 -13.89
C GLU A 73 12.08 -2.66 -13.56
N TYR A 74 12.17 -3.24 -12.37
CA TYR A 74 13.21 -4.23 -12.06
C TYR A 74 13.00 -5.56 -12.80
N THR A 75 11.77 -5.86 -13.17
CA THR A 75 11.39 -7.04 -13.97
C THR A 75 10.16 -6.70 -14.81
N THR A 76 9.94 -7.45 -15.89
CA THR A 76 8.72 -7.36 -16.69
C THR A 76 7.70 -8.45 -16.36
N GLU A 77 8.12 -9.50 -15.65
CA GLU A 77 7.29 -10.66 -15.33
C GLU A 77 7.40 -11.03 -13.85
N PRO A 78 6.37 -11.67 -13.27
CA PRO A 78 6.42 -12.14 -11.89
C PRO A 78 7.55 -13.16 -11.67
N LEU A 79 8.32 -12.93 -10.61
CA LEU A 79 9.40 -13.77 -10.13
C LEU A 79 8.95 -14.61 -8.93
N THR A 80 9.54 -15.78 -8.77
CA THR A 80 9.43 -16.56 -7.54
C THR A 80 10.18 -15.89 -6.39
N PHE A 81 9.88 -16.24 -5.14
CA PHE A 81 10.63 -15.73 -3.99
C PHE A 81 12.14 -16.00 -4.08
N ALA A 82 12.54 -17.16 -4.61
CA ALA A 82 13.96 -17.49 -4.78
C ALA A 82 14.65 -16.56 -5.78
N GLU A 83 13.98 -16.23 -6.89
CA GLU A 83 14.49 -15.31 -7.91
C GLU A 83 14.56 -13.86 -7.39
N ILE A 84 13.51 -13.40 -6.68
CA ILE A 84 13.52 -12.09 -6.01
C ILE A 84 14.70 -12.00 -5.05
N LYS A 85 14.89 -13.02 -4.21
CA LYS A 85 16.00 -13.04 -3.26
C LYS A 85 17.35 -13.01 -3.96
N ALA A 86 17.53 -13.77 -5.04
CA ALA A 86 18.76 -13.76 -5.83
C ALA A 86 19.04 -12.36 -6.43
N LEU A 87 18.03 -11.70 -7.00
CA LEU A 87 18.13 -10.38 -7.62
C LEU A 87 18.73 -9.32 -6.67
N PHE A 88 18.32 -9.33 -5.40
CA PHE A 88 18.73 -8.37 -4.35
C PHE A 88 19.87 -8.87 -3.44
N THR A 89 20.47 -10.03 -3.71
CA THR A 89 21.62 -10.54 -2.92
C THR A 89 22.88 -10.69 -3.74
N THR A 90 22.77 -11.21 -4.95
CA THR A 90 23.90 -11.48 -5.86
C THR A 90 23.67 -10.99 -7.28
N GLY A 91 22.45 -10.52 -7.59
CA GLY A 91 22.07 -10.02 -8.90
C GLY A 91 22.33 -8.53 -9.10
N GLU A 92 21.70 -7.97 -10.13
CA GLU A 92 21.90 -6.58 -10.58
C GLU A 92 21.45 -5.55 -9.54
N GLN A 93 20.57 -5.92 -8.62
CA GLN A 93 19.99 -5.03 -7.59
C GLN A 93 20.60 -5.27 -6.21
N GLN A 94 21.76 -5.94 -6.11
CA GLN A 94 22.42 -6.23 -4.82
C GLN A 94 22.80 -5.00 -3.99
N TYR A 95 22.80 -3.81 -4.59
CA TYR A 95 23.10 -2.53 -3.93
C TYR A 95 21.85 -1.83 -3.40
N ASN A 96 20.66 -2.29 -3.79
CA ASN A 96 19.38 -1.74 -3.36
C ASN A 96 18.82 -2.61 -2.24
N ASP A 97 18.15 -1.99 -1.29
CA ASP A 97 17.36 -2.71 -0.30
C ASP A 97 15.94 -2.95 -0.83
N LEU A 98 15.34 -4.08 -0.42
CA LEU A 98 13.94 -4.42 -0.67
C LEU A 98 13.28 -4.85 0.64
N TYR A 99 12.18 -4.17 0.95
CA TYR A 99 11.41 -4.37 2.17
C TYR A 99 9.96 -4.71 1.86
N PHE A 100 9.39 -5.53 2.73
CA PHE A 100 7.96 -5.65 2.88
C PHE A 100 7.56 -5.13 4.26
N VAL A 101 6.80 -4.05 4.29
CA VAL A 101 6.42 -3.31 5.50
C VAL A 101 4.96 -3.59 5.81
N THR A 102 4.67 -3.97 7.05
CA THR A 102 3.30 -3.93 7.58
C THR A 102 3.12 -2.63 8.35
N MET A 103 2.20 -1.78 7.92
CA MET A 103 1.85 -0.52 8.57
C MET A 103 0.50 -0.68 9.25
N LYS A 104 0.43 -0.36 10.54
CA LYS A 104 -0.82 -0.33 11.29
C LYS A 104 -1.09 1.10 11.75
N SER A 105 -2.24 1.64 11.34
CA SER A 105 -2.72 2.94 11.78
C SER A 105 -2.87 2.96 13.30
N LYS A 106 -2.35 4.00 13.94
CA LYS A 106 -2.54 4.29 15.37
C LYS A 106 -3.90 4.92 15.64
N THR A 107 -4.53 5.53 14.65
CA THR A 107 -5.84 6.20 14.77
C THR A 107 -7.00 5.23 14.57
N THR A 108 -7.01 4.50 13.47
CA THR A 108 -8.14 3.64 13.07
C THR A 108 -7.86 2.16 13.21
N GLY A 109 -6.60 1.77 13.41
CA GLY A 109 -6.19 0.36 13.44
C GLY A 109 -6.18 -0.30 12.05
N ALA A 110 -6.41 0.44 10.97
CA ALA A 110 -6.28 -0.04 9.60
C ALA A 110 -4.89 -0.62 9.35
N ILE A 111 -4.82 -1.72 8.59
CA ILE A 111 -3.56 -2.36 8.22
C ILE A 111 -3.35 -2.15 6.73
N PHE A 112 -2.14 -1.71 6.40
CA PHE A 112 -1.63 -1.58 5.05
C PHE A 112 -0.32 -2.34 4.91
N PHE A 113 -0.01 -2.76 3.70
CA PHE A 113 1.24 -3.41 3.36
C PHE A 113 1.96 -2.60 2.30
N GLU A 114 3.25 -2.33 2.48
CA GLU A 114 4.06 -1.64 1.48
C GLU A 114 5.21 -2.57 1.05
N ALA A 115 5.27 -2.88 -0.25
CA ALA A 115 6.50 -3.37 -0.84
C ALA A 115 7.30 -2.15 -1.31
N LYS A 116 8.50 -1.95 -0.78
CA LYS A 116 9.34 -0.79 -1.10
C LYS A 116 10.79 -1.14 -1.33
N SER A 117 11.44 -0.39 -2.21
CA SER A 117 12.88 -0.45 -2.46
C SER A 117 13.50 0.95 -2.44
N TYR A 118 14.81 0.99 -2.25
CA TYR A 118 15.60 2.22 -2.28
C TYR A 118 16.60 2.17 -3.44
N PRO A 119 16.20 2.50 -4.69
CA PRO A 119 17.15 2.78 -5.76
C PRO A 119 17.93 4.07 -5.41
N GLY A 120 19.13 3.91 -4.85
CA GLY A 120 19.85 5.03 -4.24
C GLY A 120 19.20 5.47 -2.93
N ASP A 121 19.01 6.78 -2.73
CA ASP A 121 18.42 7.33 -1.49
C ASP A 121 16.90 7.52 -1.56
N ASN A 122 16.27 7.24 -2.70
CA ASN A 122 14.87 7.59 -2.95
C ASN A 122 13.95 6.39 -2.68
N PRO A 123 12.97 6.49 -1.76
CA PRO A 123 12.03 5.41 -1.52
C PRO A 123 11.01 5.31 -2.66
N TYR A 124 10.91 4.12 -3.25
CA TYR A 124 9.81 3.77 -4.16
C TYR A 124 9.05 2.59 -3.60
N GLY A 125 7.72 2.64 -3.65
CA GLY A 125 6.89 1.58 -3.10
C GLY A 125 5.48 1.51 -3.67
N VAL A 126 4.88 0.34 -3.51
CA VAL A 126 3.47 0.08 -3.79
C VAL A 126 2.79 -0.36 -2.50
N VAL A 127 1.69 0.33 -2.15
CA VAL A 127 0.94 0.12 -0.91
C VAL A 127 -0.37 -0.61 -1.21
N PHE A 128 -0.69 -1.60 -0.39
CA PHE A 128 -1.88 -2.44 -0.48
C PHE A 128 -2.71 -2.34 0.81
N THR A 129 -4.02 -2.54 0.68
CA THR A 129 -4.92 -2.73 1.81
C THR A 129 -4.70 -4.11 2.46
N ALA A 130 -5.30 -4.34 3.63
CA ALA A 130 -5.30 -5.65 4.29
C ALA A 130 -5.91 -6.78 3.44
N THR A 131 -6.79 -6.46 2.48
CA THR A 131 -7.41 -7.40 1.53
C THR A 131 -6.55 -7.66 0.30
N GLY A 132 -5.44 -6.93 0.14
CA GLY A 132 -4.51 -7.04 -0.97
C GLY A 132 -4.83 -6.14 -2.17
N ASP A 133 -5.82 -5.27 -2.04
CA ASP A 133 -6.16 -4.28 -3.07
C ASP A 133 -5.12 -3.16 -3.10
N LEU A 134 -4.83 -2.63 -4.28
CA LEU A 134 -3.93 -1.49 -4.43
C LEU A 134 -4.52 -0.25 -3.71
N ALA A 135 -3.74 0.35 -2.82
CA ALA A 135 -4.14 1.47 -1.98
C ALA A 135 -3.41 2.77 -2.33
N ALA A 136 -2.11 2.70 -2.64
CA ALA A 136 -1.33 3.87 -3.02
C ALA A 136 -0.02 3.50 -3.75
N TYR A 137 0.58 4.51 -4.38
CA TYR A 137 1.97 4.51 -4.82
C TYR A 137 2.79 5.48 -3.99
N ASN A 138 4.00 5.08 -3.62
CA ASN A 138 5.03 5.94 -3.06
C ASN A 138 6.12 6.16 -4.11
N GLN A 139 6.25 7.39 -4.61
CA GLN A 139 7.19 7.75 -5.66
C GLN A 139 8.13 8.83 -5.15
N ASP A 140 9.12 8.43 -4.36
CA ASP A 140 10.06 9.35 -3.70
C ASP A 140 9.33 10.29 -2.73
N ASP A 141 8.66 9.67 -1.75
CA ASP A 141 7.79 10.32 -0.74
C ASP A 141 6.60 11.10 -1.31
N ASN A 142 6.39 11.09 -2.63
CA ASN A 142 5.18 11.64 -3.24
C ASN A 142 4.09 10.55 -3.30
N ILE A 143 3.06 10.70 -2.45
CA ILE A 143 2.04 9.68 -2.27
C ILE A 143 0.84 9.93 -3.18
N THR A 144 0.52 8.93 -3.98
CA THR A 144 -0.69 8.90 -4.83
C THR A 144 -1.63 7.81 -4.36
N LEU A 145 -2.80 8.19 -3.85
CA LEU A 145 -3.84 7.28 -3.39
C LEU A 145 -4.61 6.67 -4.56
N VAL A 146 -5.10 5.43 -4.40
CA VAL A 146 -5.86 4.68 -5.40
C VAL A 146 -7.25 4.29 -4.87
N GLU A 147 -8.28 4.62 -5.63
CA GLU A 147 -9.67 4.22 -5.38
C GLU A 147 -10.29 3.70 -6.68
N GLY A 148 -10.39 2.38 -6.80
CA GLY A 148 -10.81 1.72 -8.04
C GLY A 148 -9.85 2.01 -9.19
N GLN A 149 -10.31 2.73 -10.22
CA GLN A 149 -9.51 3.15 -11.38
C GLN A 149 -9.01 4.59 -11.27
N ALA A 150 -9.39 5.31 -10.21
CA ALA A 150 -9.03 6.70 -10.01
C ALA A 150 -7.82 6.83 -9.08
N THR A 151 -7.01 7.86 -9.34
CA THR A 151 -5.86 8.25 -8.52
C THR A 151 -6.07 9.63 -7.93
N TYR A 152 -5.65 9.82 -6.68
CA TYR A 152 -5.80 11.08 -5.96
C TYR A 152 -4.47 11.48 -5.34
N ALA A 153 -4.08 12.74 -5.51
CA ALA A 153 -2.97 13.30 -4.74
C ALA A 153 -3.39 13.49 -3.28
N CYS A 154 -2.42 13.43 -2.37
CA CYS A 154 -2.65 13.77 -0.98
C CYS A 154 -3.09 15.24 -0.84
N PRO A 155 -4.11 15.54 0.00
CA PRO A 155 -4.74 16.85 0.05
C PRO A 155 -3.93 17.92 0.80
N TRP A 156 -2.73 17.58 1.30
CA TRP A 156 -1.89 18.46 2.11
C TRP A 156 -0.57 18.75 1.36
N LYS A 157 -0.24 20.04 1.29
CA LYS A 157 1.04 20.65 0.92
C LYS A 157 1.34 21.75 1.93
#